data_AF-A0AAU4A7N1-F1
#
_entry.id   AF-A0AAU4A7N1-F1
#
_cell.length_a   1.000
_cell.length_b   1.000
_cell.length_c   1.000
_cell.angle_alpha   90.00
_cell.angle_beta   90.00
_cell.angle_gamma   90.00
#
_symmetry.space_group_name_H-M   'P 1'
#
loop_
_entity.id
_entity.type
_entity.pdbx_description
1 polymer ?
#
loop_
_entity_poly.entity_id
_entity_poly.type
_entity_poly.pdbx_seq_one_letter_code
_entity_poly.pdbx_strand_id
1 'polypeptide(L)'
;MTSSERESPGRSVGDGRAGSDPGRLRTVAGFIEALRTLKAVEGLSLRELQRRTGLPHTTIAHALQPERPSLPPWDRVRALLVAFGVPEAALPRWKEAWTRLRLSPDGHAGPDPTRDPQTPPPSPPIPAEASTPVPGPGPAPDPGPEEPAPGADARGLRGLRGLRGLRSPRRGPRWRRAVTHAVALVLGAALGAAAMATTVPPRTPAATHAGYPVEEQGCPSASPAPTPPAKSPKPAPPASNGAAPSSPKTPAAWVARPAGDQQILSGTDFVLPVVSPVAEGDALVVSLMLTSTCPGRVEVTDTRGDEFRIVGDETDSSRHRTMLLAAFHVRPLTTADSIHVVYPHASKYNVTVDEFRGVGEAVGHAQAHGESGRTAFSTGSSRLDCAAGDLLVGAVGTNTGTAPAFAAEWTALPESKLSSYRLTSAYRTVPAAQSCALTGTTTAQWGAVMTALR
;
A
#
# COMPACT_ATOMS: atom_id res chain seq x y z
N MET A 1 -61.49 -10.23 -57.94
CA MET A 1 -60.64 -9.13 -57.42
C MET A 1 -60.44 -9.38 -55.94
N THR A 2 -59.40 -10.13 -55.60
CA THR A 2 -59.03 -10.50 -54.23
C THR A 2 -57.60 -10.01 -54.00
N SER A 3 -57.46 -8.89 -53.30
CA SER A 3 -56.16 -8.33 -52.93
C SER A 3 -55.53 -9.20 -51.85
N SER A 4 -54.42 -9.82 -52.20
CA SER A 4 -53.61 -10.68 -51.34
C SER A 4 -52.66 -9.80 -50.53
N GLU A 5 -52.98 -9.65 -49.25
CA GLU A 5 -52.17 -9.00 -48.23
C GLU A 5 -50.96 -9.88 -47.93
N ARG A 6 -49.76 -9.48 -48.41
CA ARG A 6 -48.51 -10.15 -48.07
C ARG A 6 -48.06 -9.70 -46.69
N GLU A 7 -48.43 -10.49 -45.70
CA GLU A 7 -47.86 -10.48 -44.36
C GLU A 7 -46.36 -10.83 -44.45
N SER A 8 -45.51 -9.84 -44.20
CA SER A 8 -44.06 -9.97 -44.16
C SER A 8 -43.67 -10.59 -42.83
N PRO A 9 -43.05 -11.78 -42.76
CA PRO A 9 -42.67 -12.38 -41.49
C PRO A 9 -41.61 -11.50 -40.83
N GLY A 10 -41.95 -10.96 -39.66
CA GLY A 10 -41.06 -10.24 -38.77
C GLY A 10 -39.81 -11.07 -38.52
N ARG A 11 -38.70 -10.63 -39.10
CA ARG A 11 -37.36 -11.14 -38.82
C ARG A 11 -37.10 -10.87 -37.34
N SER A 12 -37.33 -11.88 -36.51
CA SER A 12 -36.84 -11.95 -35.13
C SER A 12 -35.35 -11.61 -35.17
N VAL A 13 -35.02 -10.38 -34.80
CA VAL A 13 -33.64 -9.92 -34.62
C VAL A 13 -33.15 -10.73 -33.43
N GLY A 14 -32.50 -11.85 -33.74
CA GLY A 14 -31.94 -12.75 -32.76
C GLY A 14 -31.05 -11.96 -31.82
N ASP A 15 -31.48 -11.91 -30.57
CA ASP A 15 -30.83 -11.37 -29.37
C ASP A 15 -29.59 -12.22 -28.97
N GLY A 16 -28.90 -12.74 -29.98
CA GLY A 16 -27.86 -13.76 -29.92
C GLY A 16 -26.55 -13.26 -30.51
N ARG A 17 -26.20 -11.98 -30.29
CA ARG A 17 -24.77 -11.64 -30.27
C ARG A 17 -24.18 -12.49 -29.15
N ALA A 18 -23.42 -13.51 -29.52
CA ALA A 18 -22.71 -14.44 -28.65
C ALA A 18 -21.64 -13.70 -27.80
N GLY A 19 -22.09 -12.72 -27.01
CA GLY A 19 -21.30 -12.04 -26.02
C GLY A 19 -21.08 -13.00 -24.87
N SER A 20 -19.83 -13.24 -24.55
CA SER A 20 -19.41 -14.06 -23.42
C SER A 20 -20.21 -13.67 -22.18
N ASP A 21 -21.05 -14.59 -21.68
CA ASP A 21 -21.77 -14.37 -20.42
C ASP A 21 -20.73 -14.24 -19.29
N PRO A 22 -20.58 -13.05 -18.67
CA PRO A 22 -19.59 -12.86 -17.60
C PRO A 22 -19.85 -13.78 -16.41
N GLY A 23 -21.09 -14.27 -16.25
CA GLY A 23 -21.47 -15.23 -15.22
C GLY A 23 -20.76 -16.59 -15.34
N ARG A 24 -20.22 -16.95 -16.51
CA ARG A 24 -19.49 -18.20 -16.76
C ARG A 24 -17.98 -18.10 -16.60
N LEU A 25 -17.44 -16.90 -16.44
CA LEU A 25 -16.00 -16.68 -16.31
C LEU A 25 -15.53 -17.18 -14.93
N ARG A 26 -14.56 -18.10 -14.94
CA ARG A 26 -14.00 -18.76 -13.74
C ARG A 26 -12.50 -18.53 -13.55
N THR A 27 -11.81 -18.02 -14.57
CA THR A 27 -10.36 -17.76 -14.52
C THR A 27 -10.02 -16.37 -15.04
N VAL A 28 -8.87 -15.82 -14.61
CA VAL A 28 -8.33 -14.55 -15.10
C VAL A 28 -8.09 -14.61 -16.61
N ALA A 29 -7.49 -15.69 -17.09
CA ALA A 29 -7.25 -15.92 -18.53
C ALA A 29 -8.57 -15.94 -19.31
N GLY A 30 -9.60 -16.64 -18.82
CA GLY A 30 -10.92 -16.66 -19.46
C GLY A 30 -11.58 -15.29 -19.51
N PHE A 31 -11.38 -14.45 -18.49
CA PHE A 31 -11.88 -13.07 -18.49
C PHE A 31 -11.16 -12.20 -19.52
N ILE A 32 -9.84 -12.30 -19.62
CA ILE A 32 -9.07 -11.55 -20.62
C ILE A 32 -9.43 -12.01 -22.04
N GLU A 33 -9.63 -13.31 -22.25
CA GLU A 33 -10.04 -13.84 -23.55
C GLU A 33 -11.45 -13.37 -23.94
N ALA A 34 -12.36 -13.26 -22.97
CA ALA A 34 -13.67 -12.66 -23.19
C ALA A 34 -13.57 -11.18 -23.64
N LEU A 35 -12.68 -10.38 -23.03
CA LEU A 35 -12.42 -9.00 -23.48
C LEU A 35 -11.84 -8.94 -24.90
N ARG A 36 -10.93 -9.86 -25.23
CA ARG A 36 -10.34 -9.96 -26.58
C ARG A 36 -11.38 -10.36 -27.62
N THR A 37 -12.28 -11.28 -27.26
CA THR A 37 -13.41 -11.70 -28.10
C THR A 37 -14.34 -10.52 -28.40
N LEU A 38 -14.70 -9.74 -27.37
CA LEU A 38 -15.50 -8.52 -27.55
C LEU A 38 -14.81 -7.51 -28.48
N LYS A 39 -13.50 -7.27 -28.28
CA LYS A 39 -12.72 -6.41 -29.18
C LYS A 39 -12.76 -6.91 -30.63
N ALA A 40 -12.65 -8.22 -30.85
CA ALA A 40 -12.64 -8.82 -32.17
C ALA A 40 -14.01 -8.72 -32.86
N VAL A 41 -15.10 -8.95 -32.13
CA VAL A 41 -16.48 -8.81 -32.64
C VAL A 41 -16.77 -7.39 -33.12
N GLU A 42 -16.28 -6.39 -32.39
CA GLU A 42 -16.44 -4.97 -32.77
C GLU A 42 -15.40 -4.49 -33.80
N GLY A 43 -14.42 -5.33 -34.18
CA GLY A 43 -13.40 -4.98 -35.17
C GLY A 43 -12.50 -3.81 -34.77
N LEU A 44 -12.35 -3.52 -33.48
CA LEU A 44 -11.68 -2.30 -33.01
C LEU A 44 -10.15 -2.48 -32.97
N SER A 45 -9.44 -1.57 -33.62
CA SER A 45 -7.98 -1.47 -33.49
C SER A 45 -7.58 -0.88 -32.13
N LEU A 46 -6.34 -1.13 -31.67
CA LEU A 46 -5.84 -0.54 -30.42
C LEU A 46 -5.81 1.00 -30.47
N ARG A 47 -5.55 1.59 -31.64
CA ARG A 47 -5.57 3.04 -31.85
C ARG A 47 -6.98 3.62 -31.72
N GLU A 48 -7.99 2.89 -32.20
CA GLU A 48 -9.39 3.28 -32.03
C GLU A 48 -9.81 3.18 -30.57
N LEU A 49 -9.40 2.11 -29.86
CA LEU A 49 -9.64 1.98 -28.43
C LEU A 49 -8.98 3.11 -27.63
N GLN A 50 -7.76 3.50 -27.98
CA GLN A 50 -7.09 4.66 -27.37
C GLN A 50 -7.92 5.93 -27.54
N ARG A 51 -8.47 6.18 -28.75
CA ARG A 51 -9.35 7.34 -28.99
C ARG A 51 -10.63 7.29 -28.17
N ARG A 52 -11.28 6.12 -28.07
CA ARG A 52 -12.56 5.96 -27.36
C ARG A 52 -12.42 5.98 -25.84
N THR A 53 -11.34 5.43 -25.32
CA THR A 53 -11.14 5.26 -23.87
C THR A 53 -10.28 6.34 -23.23
N GLY A 54 -9.50 7.07 -24.03
CA GLY A 54 -8.43 7.96 -23.53
C GLY A 54 -7.23 7.22 -22.93
N LEU A 55 -7.24 5.88 -22.88
CA LEU A 55 -6.15 5.09 -22.30
C LEU A 55 -4.95 5.01 -23.26
N PRO A 56 -3.69 5.07 -22.75
CA PRO A 56 -2.51 4.88 -23.59
C PRO A 56 -2.51 3.54 -24.32
N HIS A 57 -2.02 3.53 -25.56
CA HIS A 57 -1.94 2.32 -26.39
C HIS A 57 -1.27 1.13 -25.67
N THR A 58 -0.17 1.39 -24.95
CA THR A 58 0.55 0.38 -24.17
C THR A 58 -0.27 -0.17 -23.00
N THR A 59 -1.07 0.69 -22.36
CA THR A 59 -1.98 0.28 -21.27
C THR A 59 -3.08 -0.65 -21.79
N ILE A 60 -3.66 -0.35 -22.96
CA ILE A 60 -4.68 -1.20 -23.60
C ILE A 60 -4.07 -2.54 -24.02
N ALA A 61 -2.90 -2.52 -24.66
CA ALA A 61 -2.20 -3.74 -25.07
C ALA A 61 -1.90 -4.66 -23.86
N HIS A 62 -1.39 -4.09 -22.77
CA HIS A 62 -1.11 -4.83 -21.55
C HIS A 62 -2.38 -5.34 -20.84
N ALA A 63 -3.48 -4.57 -20.87
CA ALA A 63 -4.75 -5.02 -20.30
C ALA A 63 -5.38 -6.21 -21.04
N LEU A 64 -5.07 -6.38 -22.34
CA LEU A 64 -5.58 -7.44 -23.21
C LEU A 64 -4.55 -8.56 -23.48
N GLN A 65 -3.46 -8.62 -22.70
CA GLN A 65 -2.42 -9.64 -22.82
C GLN A 65 -2.92 -10.98 -22.24
N PRO A 66 -2.95 -12.09 -23.02
CA PRO A 66 -3.54 -13.37 -22.59
C PRO A 66 -2.85 -13.97 -21.36
N GLU A 67 -1.53 -13.81 -21.28
CA GLU A 67 -0.68 -14.40 -20.24
C GLU A 67 -0.62 -13.57 -18.96
N ARG A 68 -1.47 -12.54 -18.82
CA ARG A 68 -1.38 -11.65 -17.67
C ARG A 68 -1.85 -12.40 -16.39
N PRO A 69 -1.04 -12.44 -15.32
CA PRO A 69 -1.33 -13.25 -14.13
C PRO A 69 -2.45 -12.67 -13.25
N SER A 70 -2.86 -11.43 -13.49
CA SER A 70 -3.86 -10.73 -12.68
C SER A 70 -4.80 -9.88 -13.54
N LEU A 71 -6.01 -9.63 -13.04
CA LEU A 71 -7.01 -8.84 -13.74
C LEU A 71 -6.61 -7.36 -13.86
N PRO A 72 -7.06 -6.64 -14.90
CA PRO A 72 -6.80 -5.19 -14.99
C PRO A 72 -7.63 -4.47 -13.92
N PRO A 73 -7.23 -3.29 -13.45
CA PRO A 73 -8.08 -2.42 -12.65
C PRO A 73 -9.49 -2.27 -13.25
N TRP A 74 -10.52 -2.28 -12.39
CA TRP A 74 -11.92 -2.31 -12.85
C TRP A 74 -12.26 -1.15 -13.78
N ASP A 75 -11.81 0.08 -13.52
CA ASP A 75 -12.17 1.21 -14.38
C ASP A 75 -11.60 1.08 -15.80
N ARG A 76 -10.43 0.44 -15.94
CA ARG A 76 -9.87 0.13 -17.27
C ARG A 76 -10.73 -0.91 -17.97
N VAL A 77 -11.17 -1.94 -17.25
CA VAL A 77 -12.09 -2.96 -17.78
C VAL A 77 -13.41 -2.30 -18.19
N ARG A 78 -14.00 -1.45 -17.33
CA ARG A 78 -15.23 -0.70 -17.61
C ARG A 78 -15.07 0.17 -18.85
N ALA A 79 -14.00 0.96 -18.95
CA ALA A 79 -13.73 1.81 -20.12
C ALA A 79 -13.63 0.98 -21.41
N LEU A 80 -12.96 -0.18 -21.37
CA LEU A 80 -12.88 -1.10 -22.50
C LEU A 80 -14.24 -1.69 -22.86
N LEU A 81 -15.02 -2.17 -21.89
CA LEU A 81 -16.36 -2.73 -22.10
C LEU A 81 -17.29 -1.69 -22.75
N VAL A 82 -17.28 -0.45 -22.26
CA VAL A 82 -18.04 0.66 -22.87
C VAL A 82 -17.56 0.92 -24.30
N ALA A 83 -16.25 0.94 -24.55
CA ALA A 83 -15.69 1.12 -25.90
C ALA A 83 -16.03 -0.04 -26.86
N PHE A 84 -16.21 -1.26 -26.33
CA PHE A 84 -16.69 -2.44 -27.04
C PHE A 84 -18.23 -2.46 -27.22
N GLY A 85 -18.93 -1.39 -26.84
CA GLY A 85 -20.39 -1.31 -26.99
C GLY A 85 -21.17 -2.21 -26.04
N VAL A 86 -20.56 -2.67 -24.93
CA VAL A 86 -21.28 -3.41 -23.89
C VAL A 86 -22.29 -2.45 -23.23
N PRO A 87 -23.60 -2.77 -23.20
CA PRO A 87 -24.60 -1.90 -22.60
C PRO A 87 -24.32 -1.64 -21.12
N GLU A 88 -24.62 -0.42 -20.64
CA GLU A 88 -24.39 -0.04 -19.24
C GLU A 88 -25.09 -0.97 -18.24
N ALA A 89 -26.28 -1.47 -18.59
CA ALA A 89 -27.02 -2.45 -17.80
C ALA A 89 -26.30 -3.80 -17.61
N ALA A 90 -25.33 -4.15 -18.47
CA ALA A 90 -24.54 -5.37 -18.37
C ALA A 90 -23.25 -5.18 -17.54
N LEU A 91 -22.80 -3.93 -17.30
CA LEU A 91 -21.57 -3.65 -16.57
C LEU A 91 -21.57 -4.20 -15.13
N PRO A 92 -22.68 -4.19 -14.35
CA PRO A 92 -22.71 -4.81 -13.03
C PRO A 92 -22.35 -6.31 -13.06
N ARG A 93 -22.85 -7.08 -14.03
CA ARG A 93 -22.52 -8.52 -14.16
C ARG A 93 -21.04 -8.75 -14.49
N TRP A 94 -20.46 -7.88 -15.32
CA TRP A 94 -19.01 -7.90 -15.57
C TRP A 94 -18.20 -7.54 -14.32
N LYS A 95 -18.68 -6.59 -13.51
CA LYS A 95 -18.05 -6.19 -12.24
C LYS A 95 -18.06 -7.34 -11.24
N GLU A 96 -19.20 -8.01 -11.09
CA GLU A 96 -19.35 -9.19 -10.24
C GLU A 96 -18.37 -10.30 -10.64
N ALA A 97 -18.27 -10.60 -11.94
CA ALA A 97 -17.32 -11.59 -12.44
C ALA A 97 -15.87 -11.19 -12.16
N TRP A 98 -15.52 -9.93 -12.41
CA TRP A 98 -14.19 -9.38 -12.11
C TRP A 98 -13.87 -9.45 -10.61
N THR A 99 -14.79 -9.06 -9.74
CA THR A 99 -14.62 -9.07 -8.27
C THR A 99 -14.43 -10.50 -7.76
N ARG A 100 -15.29 -11.44 -8.22
CA ARG A 100 -15.17 -12.87 -7.87
C ARG A 100 -13.80 -13.42 -8.24
N LEU A 101 -13.32 -13.15 -9.45
CA LEU A 101 -12.02 -13.62 -9.91
C LEU A 101 -10.85 -12.96 -9.18
N ARG A 102 -10.98 -11.70 -8.76
CA ARG A 102 -9.98 -10.99 -7.97
C ARG A 102 -9.88 -11.52 -6.54
N LEU A 103 -11.00 -12.00 -5.99
CA LEU A 103 -11.07 -12.57 -4.65
C LEU A 103 -10.78 -14.07 -4.60
N SER A 104 -10.75 -14.76 -5.74
CA SER A 104 -10.47 -16.19 -5.78
C SER A 104 -8.97 -16.43 -5.50
N PRO A 105 -8.62 -17.17 -4.43
CA PRO A 105 -7.22 -17.43 -4.07
C PRO A 105 -6.46 -18.22 -5.16
N ASP A 106 -7.19 -18.96 -6.01
CA ASP A 106 -6.65 -19.80 -7.08
C ASP A 106 -6.45 -19.06 -8.42
N GLY A 107 -6.48 -17.73 -8.43
CA GLY A 107 -6.29 -16.91 -9.63
C GLY A 107 -4.93 -17.07 -10.34
N HIS A 108 -4.03 -17.88 -9.78
CA HIS A 108 -2.72 -18.20 -10.34
C HIS A 108 -2.68 -19.69 -10.73
N ALA A 109 -3.09 -19.97 -11.97
CA ALA A 109 -2.80 -21.21 -12.69
C ALA A 109 -3.25 -22.52 -12.01
N GLY A 110 -4.56 -22.75 -11.94
CA GLY A 110 -5.05 -24.12 -12.04
C GLY A 110 -4.72 -24.65 -13.45
N PRO A 111 -4.06 -25.80 -13.61
CA PRO A 111 -3.77 -26.38 -14.92
C PRO A 111 -5.09 -26.57 -15.69
N ASP A 112 -5.10 -26.10 -16.93
CA ASP A 112 -6.25 -26.21 -17.83
C ASP A 112 -6.71 -27.67 -17.94
N PRO A 113 -7.92 -28.03 -17.47
CA PRO A 113 -8.40 -29.41 -17.52
C PRO A 113 -8.63 -29.92 -18.95
N THR A 114 -8.56 -29.06 -19.97
CA THR A 114 -8.61 -29.47 -21.38
C THR A 114 -7.25 -29.78 -22.01
N ARG A 115 -6.13 -29.60 -21.29
CA ARG A 115 -4.84 -30.08 -21.78
C ARG A 115 -4.71 -31.56 -21.43
N ASP A 116 -4.98 -32.42 -22.43
CA ASP A 116 -4.65 -33.84 -22.36
C ASP A 116 -3.25 -34.03 -21.76
N PRO A 117 -3.05 -34.93 -20.79
CA PRO A 117 -1.75 -35.17 -20.20
C PRO A 117 -0.78 -35.59 -21.32
N GLN A 118 0.06 -34.65 -21.76
CA GLN A 118 1.18 -34.97 -22.62
C GLN A 118 2.05 -35.96 -21.85
N THR A 119 2.00 -37.24 -22.26
CA THR A 119 2.96 -38.25 -21.85
C THR A 119 4.34 -37.63 -22.03
N PRO A 120 5.14 -37.48 -20.95
CA PRO A 120 6.46 -36.91 -21.09
C PRO A 120 7.24 -37.72 -22.13
N PRO A 121 7.94 -37.07 -23.07
CA PRO A 121 8.76 -37.78 -24.03
C PRO A 121 9.76 -38.67 -23.27
N PRO A 122 10.02 -39.91 -23.72
CA PRO A 122 10.93 -40.81 -23.05
C PRO A 122 12.29 -40.13 -22.90
N SER A 123 12.76 -40.02 -21.66
CA SER A 123 14.09 -39.50 -21.35
C SER A 123 15.13 -40.26 -22.17
N PRO A 124 16.05 -39.57 -22.87
CA PRO A 124 17.17 -40.25 -23.50
C PRO A 124 18.01 -40.98 -22.44
N PRO A 125 18.58 -42.16 -22.75
CA PRO A 125 19.39 -42.92 -21.81
C PRO A 125 20.61 -42.10 -21.38
N ILE A 126 20.72 -41.87 -20.08
CA ILE A 126 21.87 -41.22 -19.44
C ILE A 126 23.07 -42.18 -19.55
N PRO A 127 24.21 -41.78 -20.14
CA PRO A 127 25.44 -42.57 -20.10
C PRO A 127 25.90 -42.74 -18.65
N ALA A 128 26.23 -43.98 -18.28
CA ALA A 128 26.80 -44.30 -16.97
C ALA A 128 28.18 -43.64 -16.82
N GLU A 129 28.23 -42.47 -16.18
CA GLU A 129 29.48 -41.88 -15.71
C GLU A 129 29.88 -42.49 -14.38
N ALA A 130 31.16 -42.85 -14.31
CA ALA A 130 31.81 -43.55 -13.23
C ALA A 130 31.79 -42.76 -11.92
N SER A 131 31.37 -43.44 -10.86
CA SER A 131 31.44 -42.98 -9.47
C SER A 131 32.88 -42.61 -9.09
N THR A 132 33.12 -41.33 -8.81
CA THR A 132 34.30 -40.89 -8.06
C THR A 132 34.01 -40.94 -6.56
N PRO A 133 34.99 -41.32 -5.71
CA PRO A 133 34.79 -41.47 -4.28
C PRO A 133 34.74 -40.11 -3.57
N VAL A 134 33.75 -39.96 -2.69
CA VAL A 134 33.54 -38.81 -1.80
C VAL A 134 34.66 -38.77 -0.73
N PRO A 135 35.37 -37.64 -0.54
CA PRO A 135 36.29 -37.47 0.58
C PRO A 135 35.52 -37.20 1.88
N GLY A 136 35.96 -37.85 2.96
CA GLY A 136 35.31 -37.83 4.28
C GLY A 136 35.34 -36.47 5.01
N PRO A 137 34.59 -36.36 6.11
CA PRO A 137 34.43 -35.13 6.87
C PRO A 137 35.72 -34.74 7.59
N GLY A 138 36.19 -33.52 7.34
CA GLY A 138 37.33 -32.92 8.04
C GLY A 138 37.02 -32.57 9.50
N PRO A 139 38.05 -32.48 10.36
CA PRO A 139 37.90 -32.24 11.79
C PRO A 139 37.47 -30.80 12.10
N ALA A 140 36.75 -30.66 13.22
CA ALA A 140 36.20 -29.42 13.75
C ALA A 140 37.30 -28.40 14.12
N PRO A 141 37.05 -27.09 13.96
CA PRO A 141 37.96 -26.04 14.41
C PRO A 141 37.91 -25.86 15.93
N ASP A 142 39.10 -25.73 16.51
CA ASP A 142 39.42 -25.46 17.91
C ASP A 142 38.88 -24.08 18.37
N PRO A 143 38.30 -23.94 19.58
CA PRO A 143 37.86 -22.65 20.11
C PRO A 143 39.06 -21.84 20.64
N GLY A 144 39.35 -20.71 19.99
CA GLY A 144 40.30 -19.71 20.47
C GLY A 144 39.82 -18.98 21.73
N PRO A 145 40.73 -18.42 22.54
CA PRO A 145 40.46 -18.03 23.92
C PRO A 145 39.73 -16.69 24.07
N GLU A 146 38.93 -16.61 25.13
CA GLU A 146 38.26 -15.44 25.68
C GLU A 146 39.23 -14.26 25.93
N GLU A 147 38.83 -13.07 25.49
CA GLU A 147 39.48 -11.81 25.80
C GLU A 147 38.67 -11.08 26.91
N PRO A 148 39.27 -10.82 28.10
CA PRO A 148 38.57 -10.18 29.21
C PRO A 148 38.67 -8.63 29.18
N ALA A 149 37.65 -8.00 29.77
CA ALA A 149 37.48 -6.56 29.90
C ALA A 149 38.64 -5.84 30.66
N PRO A 150 38.91 -4.54 30.39
CA PRO A 150 39.92 -3.80 31.11
C PRO A 150 39.34 -3.10 32.35
N GLY A 151 39.90 -3.43 33.52
CA GLY A 151 39.75 -2.69 34.76
C GLY A 151 41.11 -2.55 35.47
N ALA A 152 41.46 -1.30 35.77
CA ALA A 152 42.29 -0.80 36.88
C ALA A 152 43.69 -1.39 37.18
N ASP A 153 44.67 -0.51 36.94
CA ASP A 153 45.73 -0.07 37.87
C ASP A 153 46.90 -0.96 38.35
N ALA A 154 48.05 -0.26 38.32
CA ALA A 154 49.15 -0.24 39.29
C ALA A 154 50.34 -1.22 39.17
N ARG A 155 51.48 -0.59 38.83
CA ARG A 155 52.80 -0.67 39.48
C ARG A 155 53.59 -1.98 39.40
N GLY A 156 54.84 -1.83 38.92
CA GLY A 156 55.99 -2.31 39.70
C GLY A 156 56.96 -3.29 39.04
N LEU A 157 58.01 -2.72 38.46
CA LEU A 157 59.43 -3.09 38.64
C LEU A 157 59.96 -4.51 38.30
N ARG A 158 60.89 -4.46 37.33
CA ARG A 158 62.28 -4.99 37.32
C ARG A 158 62.58 -6.49 37.16
N GLY A 159 63.33 -6.74 36.07
CA GLY A 159 64.47 -7.70 35.96
C GLY A 159 64.07 -9.04 35.35
N LEU A 160 64.81 -9.69 34.43
CA LEU A 160 66.19 -9.56 33.95
C LEU A 160 66.34 -10.34 32.62
N ARG A 161 67.17 -9.79 31.72
CA ARG A 161 68.16 -10.41 30.79
C ARG A 161 67.82 -11.57 29.83
N GLY A 162 68.13 -11.29 28.56
CA GLY A 162 68.77 -12.18 27.56
C GLY A 162 67.78 -12.86 26.59
N LEU A 163 67.94 -12.91 25.27
CA LEU A 163 69.04 -12.68 24.35
C LEU A 163 68.48 -12.39 22.94
N ARG A 164 69.15 -11.48 22.23
CA ARG A 164 69.39 -11.37 20.77
C ARG A 164 68.40 -12.02 19.78
N GLY A 165 67.82 -11.17 18.93
CA GLY A 165 67.73 -11.46 17.50
C GLY A 165 66.49 -10.91 16.79
N LEU A 166 66.74 -10.07 15.77
CA LEU A 166 65.91 -9.79 14.59
C LEU A 166 65.01 -8.52 14.58
N ARG A 167 65.49 -7.59 13.74
CA ARG A 167 64.77 -6.65 12.87
C ARG A 167 63.90 -5.56 13.52
N SER A 168 64.51 -4.40 13.64
CA SER A 168 63.86 -3.10 13.88
C SER A 168 63.00 -2.64 12.67
N PRO A 169 61.72 -2.26 12.86
CA PRO A 169 61.00 -1.47 11.88
C PRO A 169 61.37 0.00 12.00
N ARG A 170 61.81 0.58 10.87
CA ARG A 170 62.10 2.00 10.68
C ARG A 170 60.91 2.86 11.09
N ARG A 171 61.09 3.71 12.11
CA ARG A 171 60.20 4.85 12.40
C ARG A 171 60.28 5.86 11.25
N GLY A 172 59.32 5.77 10.33
CA GLY A 172 59.10 6.81 9.32
C GLY A 172 58.53 8.09 9.95
N PRO A 173 58.85 9.27 9.40
CA PRO A 173 58.52 10.55 10.01
C PRO A 173 57.00 10.81 10.00
N ARG A 174 56.44 11.02 11.19
CA ARG A 174 55.03 11.36 11.47
C ARG A 174 54.51 12.58 10.68
N TRP A 175 55.42 13.37 10.10
CA TRP A 175 55.12 14.48 9.21
C TRP A 175 54.31 14.08 7.96
N ARG A 176 54.54 12.89 7.40
CA ARG A 176 53.87 12.48 6.14
C ARG A 176 52.37 12.30 6.28
N ARG A 177 51.86 11.93 7.46
CA ARG A 177 50.41 11.81 7.73
C ARG A 177 49.72 13.15 7.95
N ALA A 178 50.42 14.12 8.56
CA ALA A 178 49.91 15.48 8.70
C ALA A 178 49.78 16.19 7.34
N VAL A 179 50.76 15.98 6.44
CA VAL A 179 50.72 16.56 5.09
C VAL A 179 49.59 15.96 4.25
N THR A 180 49.28 14.67 4.38
CA THR A 180 48.18 14.06 3.61
C THR A 180 46.81 14.61 4.03
N HIS A 181 46.59 14.87 5.32
CA HIS A 181 45.34 15.49 5.78
C HIS A 181 45.23 16.97 5.39
N ALA A 182 46.33 17.73 5.42
CA ALA A 182 46.31 19.11 4.96
C ALA A 182 46.02 19.23 3.45
N VAL A 183 46.62 18.37 2.62
CA VAL A 183 46.35 18.34 1.16
C VAL A 183 44.90 17.95 0.88
N ALA A 184 44.34 16.97 1.59
CA ALA A 184 42.94 16.58 1.42
C ALA A 184 41.96 17.70 1.80
N LEU A 185 42.26 18.46 2.86
CA LEU A 185 41.44 19.60 3.30
C LEU A 185 41.48 20.77 2.31
N VAL A 186 42.66 21.08 1.76
CA VAL A 186 42.81 22.13 0.75
C VAL A 186 42.16 21.73 -0.58
N LEU A 187 42.28 20.46 -1.02
CA LEU A 187 41.57 19.99 -2.22
C LEU A 187 40.04 20.02 -2.03
N GLY A 188 39.54 19.63 -0.85
CA GLY A 188 38.12 19.68 -0.53
C GLY A 188 37.57 21.11 -0.53
N ALA A 189 38.31 22.06 0.04
CA ALA A 189 37.92 23.47 0.06
C ALA A 189 37.96 24.12 -1.34
N ALA A 190 38.96 23.78 -2.18
CA ALA A 190 39.05 24.29 -3.54
C ALA A 190 37.94 23.77 -4.45
N LEU A 191 37.54 22.50 -4.31
CA LEU A 191 36.40 21.93 -5.04
C LEU A 191 35.05 22.50 -4.55
N GLY A 192 34.93 22.81 -3.26
CA GLY A 192 33.74 23.48 -2.70
C GLY A 192 33.57 24.92 -3.17
N ALA A 193 34.66 25.68 -3.33
CA ALA A 193 34.61 27.06 -3.81
C ALA A 193 34.39 27.18 -5.33
N ALA A 194 34.85 26.21 -6.13
CA ALA A 194 34.61 26.19 -7.57
C ALA A 194 33.14 25.88 -7.94
N ALA A 195 32.39 25.21 -7.07
CA ALA A 195 30.96 24.93 -7.27
C ALA A 195 30.04 26.15 -7.07
N MET A 196 30.52 27.22 -6.43
CA MET A 196 29.71 28.41 -6.12
C MET A 196 29.89 29.57 -7.12
N ALA A 197 30.81 29.47 -8.09
CA ALA A 197 31.17 30.61 -8.95
C ALA A 197 30.73 30.49 -10.43
N THR A 198 30.13 29.38 -10.88
CA THR A 198 29.69 29.26 -12.29
C THR A 198 28.41 28.45 -12.47
N THR A 199 27.25 29.06 -12.30
CA THR A 199 26.00 28.57 -12.91
C THR A 199 25.15 29.73 -13.45
N VAL A 200 25.61 30.36 -14.54
CA VAL A 200 24.67 30.86 -15.56
C VAL A 200 24.39 29.67 -16.45
N PRO A 201 23.19 29.07 -16.43
CA PRO A 201 22.92 27.90 -17.26
C PRO A 201 22.90 28.32 -18.73
N PRO A 202 23.57 27.59 -19.64
CA PRO A 202 23.35 27.74 -21.06
C PRO A 202 21.89 27.42 -21.36
N ARG A 203 21.25 28.27 -22.17
CA ARG A 203 19.90 28.10 -22.68
C ARG A 203 19.90 26.94 -23.67
N THR A 204 19.80 25.71 -23.17
CA THR A 204 19.58 24.52 -23.98
C THR A 204 18.18 24.60 -24.61
N PRO A 205 18.04 24.38 -25.93
CA PRO A 205 16.72 24.22 -26.52
C PRO A 205 16.04 23.01 -25.87
N ALA A 206 14.79 23.20 -25.46
CA ALA A 206 13.97 22.22 -24.80
C ALA A 206 14.01 20.88 -25.55
N ALA A 207 14.73 19.91 -24.99
CA ALA A 207 14.48 18.52 -25.29
C ALA A 207 13.10 18.22 -24.71
N THR A 208 12.09 18.24 -25.57
CA THR A 208 10.77 17.67 -25.31
C THR A 208 10.96 16.20 -24.94
N HIS A 209 11.17 15.92 -23.66
CA HIS A 209 10.76 14.65 -23.11
C HIS A 209 9.27 14.55 -23.38
N ALA A 210 8.90 13.63 -24.27
CA ALA A 210 7.52 13.18 -24.46
C ALA A 210 7.06 12.41 -23.21
N GLY A 211 7.06 13.08 -22.05
CA GLY A 211 6.22 12.72 -20.94
C GLY A 211 4.81 13.11 -21.32
N TYR A 212 3.91 12.14 -21.39
CA TYR A 212 2.50 12.42 -21.56
C TYR A 212 2.08 13.38 -20.42
N PRO A 213 1.50 14.56 -20.72
CA PRO A 213 0.91 15.37 -19.67
C PRO A 213 -0.25 14.56 -19.10
N VAL A 214 -0.05 13.98 -17.92
CA VAL A 214 -1.18 13.74 -17.03
C VAL A 214 -1.56 15.14 -16.59
N GLU A 215 -2.50 15.77 -17.30
CA GLU A 215 -3.15 16.96 -16.78
C GLU A 215 -3.66 16.58 -15.40
N GLU A 216 -3.07 17.14 -14.36
CA GLU A 216 -3.66 17.15 -13.03
C GLU A 216 -4.98 17.87 -13.19
N GLN A 217 -6.06 17.11 -13.41
CA GLN A 217 -7.40 17.64 -13.43
C GLN A 217 -7.60 18.36 -12.10
N GLY A 218 -7.59 19.69 -12.16
CA GLY A 218 -7.88 20.54 -11.03
C GLY A 218 -9.21 20.11 -10.43
N CYS A 219 -9.38 20.34 -9.13
CA CYS A 219 -10.62 19.97 -8.47
C CYS A 219 -11.80 20.48 -9.28
N PRO A 220 -12.70 19.58 -9.73
CA PRO A 220 -13.86 20.00 -10.48
C PRO A 220 -14.54 21.07 -9.62
N SER A 221 -14.77 22.26 -10.20
CA SER A 221 -15.40 23.36 -9.48
C SER A 221 -16.67 22.81 -8.85
N ALA A 222 -16.70 22.79 -7.52
CA ALA A 222 -17.74 22.09 -6.79
C ALA A 222 -19.10 22.64 -7.24
N SER A 223 -19.92 21.80 -7.87
CA SER A 223 -21.36 22.07 -7.88
C SER A 223 -21.80 22.11 -6.41
N PRO A 224 -22.52 23.15 -5.96
CA PRO A 224 -22.93 23.28 -4.56
C PRO A 224 -23.66 21.99 -4.14
N ALA A 225 -23.11 21.32 -3.14
CA ALA A 225 -23.70 20.10 -2.61
C ALA A 225 -25.11 20.40 -2.09
N PRO A 226 -26.10 19.52 -2.34
CA PRO A 226 -27.43 19.69 -1.78
C PRO A 226 -27.33 19.69 -0.25
N THR A 227 -27.89 20.73 0.37
CA THR A 227 -27.95 20.87 1.83
C THR A 227 -28.72 19.68 2.41
N PRO A 228 -28.11 18.86 3.29
CA PRO A 228 -28.84 17.78 3.93
C PRO A 228 -29.96 18.33 4.82
N PRO A 229 -31.12 17.68 4.89
CA PRO A 229 -32.20 18.10 5.78
C PRO A 229 -31.75 18.05 7.24
N ALA A 230 -32.10 19.07 8.01
CA ALA A 230 -31.76 19.19 9.41
C ALA A 230 -32.26 17.97 10.22
N LYS A 231 -31.34 17.20 10.80
CA LYS A 231 -31.68 16.14 11.76
C LYS A 231 -32.23 16.79 13.04
N SER A 232 -33.41 16.34 13.47
CA SER A 232 -34.04 16.74 14.72
C SER A 232 -33.18 16.34 15.93
N PRO A 233 -33.17 17.14 17.02
CA PRO A 233 -32.35 16.87 18.20
C PRO A 233 -32.78 15.57 18.89
N LYS A 234 -31.81 14.67 19.11
CA LYS A 234 -31.98 13.42 19.86
C LYS A 234 -32.08 13.75 21.37
N PRO A 235 -33.08 13.23 22.11
CA PRO A 235 -33.21 13.48 23.54
C PRO A 235 -32.04 12.87 24.32
N ALA A 236 -31.62 13.59 25.38
CA ALA A 236 -30.53 13.19 26.26
C ALA A 236 -30.83 11.87 27.00
N PRO A 237 -29.86 10.94 27.12
CA PRO A 237 -30.03 9.74 27.91
C PRO A 237 -30.03 10.05 29.42
N PRO A 238 -30.81 9.31 30.24
CA PRO A 238 -30.80 9.47 31.69
C PRO A 238 -29.48 9.00 32.30
N ALA A 239 -29.02 9.72 33.32
CA ALA A 239 -27.84 9.39 34.11
C ALA A 239 -28.06 8.07 34.88
N SER A 240 -27.29 7.03 34.54
CA SER A 240 -27.27 5.76 35.26
C SER A 240 -26.12 5.76 36.27
N ASN A 241 -26.45 5.97 37.54
CA ASN A 241 -25.55 5.77 38.67
C ASN A 241 -25.72 4.33 39.17
N GLY A 242 -24.84 3.44 38.71
CA GLY A 242 -24.79 2.06 39.18
C GLY A 242 -23.45 1.43 38.79
N ALA A 243 -22.44 1.59 39.64
CA ALA A 243 -21.15 0.94 39.48
C ALA A 243 -21.31 -0.57 39.74
N ALA A 244 -21.59 -1.33 38.68
CA ALA A 244 -21.41 -2.77 38.68
C ALA A 244 -19.89 -3.09 38.73
N PRO A 245 -19.48 -4.18 39.41
CA PRO A 245 -18.09 -4.61 39.41
C PRO A 245 -17.63 -4.85 37.97
N SER A 246 -16.64 -4.08 37.53
CA SER A 246 -16.08 -4.16 36.19
C SER A 246 -15.46 -5.53 35.97
N SER A 247 -16.01 -6.31 35.05
CA SER A 247 -15.35 -7.49 34.49
C SER A 247 -13.93 -7.11 34.06
N PRO A 248 -12.95 -8.02 34.20
CA PRO A 248 -11.58 -7.77 33.80
C PRO A 248 -11.55 -7.31 32.34
N LYS A 249 -11.06 -6.08 32.12
CA LYS A 249 -10.97 -5.47 30.80
C LYS A 249 -10.01 -6.30 29.95
N THR A 250 -10.50 -6.87 28.85
CA THR A 250 -9.64 -7.56 27.88
C THR A 250 -8.57 -6.59 27.38
N PRO A 251 -7.28 -6.95 27.43
CA PRO A 251 -6.21 -6.08 26.94
C PRO A 251 -6.39 -5.75 25.46
N ALA A 252 -6.10 -4.50 25.09
CA ALA A 252 -6.16 -4.07 23.70
C ALA A 252 -5.05 -4.73 22.88
N ALA A 253 -5.40 -5.32 21.72
CA ALA A 253 -4.44 -6.03 20.87
C ALA A 253 -4.86 -6.00 19.39
N TRP A 254 -3.88 -5.96 18.48
CA TRP A 254 -4.11 -6.19 17.05
C TRP A 254 -4.45 -7.67 16.79
N VAL A 255 -5.44 -7.92 15.94
CA VAL A 255 -5.93 -9.25 15.61
C VAL A 255 -5.50 -9.64 14.20
N ALA A 256 -5.94 -8.88 13.20
CA ALA A 256 -5.73 -9.18 11.80
C ALA A 256 -5.91 -7.95 10.91
N ARG A 257 -5.64 -8.12 9.61
CA ARG A 257 -6.02 -7.18 8.55
C ARG A 257 -7.16 -7.77 7.72
N PRO A 258 -8.43 -7.48 8.05
CA PRO A 258 -9.58 -8.03 7.32
C PRO A 258 -9.74 -7.49 5.90
N ALA A 259 -9.23 -6.30 5.59
CA ALA A 259 -9.35 -5.73 4.24
C ALA A 259 -8.22 -4.74 3.92
N GLY A 260 -8.01 -4.49 2.63
CA GLY A 260 -7.07 -3.48 2.15
C GLY A 260 -7.04 -3.45 0.64
N ASP A 261 -6.71 -2.29 0.08
CA ASP A 261 -6.55 -2.10 -1.37
C ASP A 261 -5.68 -0.87 -1.65
N GLN A 262 -5.31 -0.70 -2.91
CA GLN A 262 -4.60 0.47 -3.40
C GLN A 262 -4.83 0.64 -4.90
N GLN A 263 -4.97 1.87 -5.35
CA GLN A 263 -5.28 2.16 -6.75
C GLN A 263 -4.64 3.46 -7.24
N ILE A 264 -4.18 3.44 -8.49
CA ILE A 264 -3.54 4.59 -9.16
C ILE A 264 -4.52 5.36 -10.07
N LEU A 265 -5.81 5.23 -9.78
CA LEU A 265 -6.88 5.76 -10.61
C LEU A 265 -7.66 6.80 -9.83
N SER A 266 -8.05 7.85 -10.56
CA SER A 266 -8.86 8.90 -9.99
C SER A 266 -10.27 8.38 -9.71
N GLY A 267 -10.82 8.74 -8.56
CA GLY A 267 -12.13 8.27 -8.14
C GLY A 267 -12.69 9.04 -6.96
N THR A 268 -13.89 8.65 -6.54
CA THR A 268 -14.62 9.22 -5.39
C THR A 268 -15.13 8.15 -4.44
N ASP A 269 -14.99 6.88 -4.79
CA ASP A 269 -15.39 5.77 -3.93
C ASP A 269 -14.71 4.46 -4.34
N PHE A 270 -14.69 3.49 -3.41
CA PHE A 270 -14.34 2.10 -3.68
C PHE A 270 -14.97 1.17 -2.64
N VAL A 271 -15.12 -0.11 -2.99
CA VAL A 271 -15.62 -1.16 -2.09
C VAL A 271 -14.50 -2.16 -1.81
N LEU A 272 -14.22 -2.40 -0.54
CA LEU A 272 -13.25 -3.37 -0.04
C LEU A 272 -13.96 -4.64 0.39
N PRO A 273 -13.66 -5.79 -0.23
CA PRO A 273 -14.17 -7.06 0.26
C PRO A 273 -13.44 -7.46 1.55
N VAL A 274 -14.19 -8.03 2.48
CA VAL A 274 -13.63 -8.63 3.70
C VAL A 274 -13.00 -9.97 3.33
N VAL A 275 -11.70 -10.13 3.59
CA VAL A 275 -10.94 -11.36 3.27
C VAL A 275 -10.61 -12.19 4.51
N SER A 276 -10.73 -11.62 5.71
CA SER A 276 -10.69 -12.35 6.99
C SER A 276 -11.90 -11.95 7.83
N PRO A 277 -12.62 -12.90 8.45
CA PRO A 277 -13.73 -12.59 9.35
C PRO A 277 -13.29 -11.68 10.50
N VAL A 278 -14.22 -10.85 10.96
CA VAL A 278 -14.05 -9.93 12.10
C VAL A 278 -14.95 -10.37 13.23
N ALA A 279 -14.41 -10.45 14.44
CA ALA A 279 -15.17 -10.87 15.60
C ALA A 279 -16.17 -9.80 16.05
N GLU A 280 -17.30 -10.23 16.60
CA GLU A 280 -18.27 -9.32 17.23
C GLU A 280 -17.61 -8.57 18.40
N GLY A 281 -17.86 -7.27 18.48
CA GLY A 281 -17.40 -6.44 19.58
C GLY A 281 -15.98 -5.88 19.44
N ASP A 282 -15.21 -6.36 18.45
CA ASP A 282 -13.89 -5.79 18.13
C ASP A 282 -14.03 -4.40 17.48
N ALA A 283 -12.91 -3.71 17.29
CA ALA A 283 -12.82 -2.42 16.64
C ALA A 283 -12.14 -2.56 15.27
N LEU A 284 -12.59 -1.78 14.30
CA LEU A 284 -11.96 -1.67 12.98
C LEU A 284 -11.36 -0.28 12.83
N VAL A 285 -10.08 -0.21 12.49
CA VAL A 285 -9.40 1.04 12.15
C VAL A 285 -9.04 1.04 10.68
N VAL A 286 -9.59 2.01 9.96
CA VAL A 286 -9.32 2.27 8.54
C VAL A 286 -8.23 3.33 8.44
N SER A 287 -7.05 2.94 7.97
CA SER A 287 -6.00 3.86 7.56
C SER A 287 -6.19 4.16 6.07
N LEU A 288 -6.24 5.44 5.71
CA LEU A 288 -6.47 5.89 4.34
C LEU A 288 -5.45 6.97 3.96
N MET A 289 -4.85 6.84 2.78
CA MET A 289 -4.10 7.91 2.13
C MET A 289 -4.76 8.23 0.80
N LEU A 290 -5.16 9.48 0.61
CA LEU A 290 -5.67 10.02 -0.66
C LEU A 290 -4.63 10.94 -1.29
N THR A 291 -4.36 10.79 -2.59
CA THR A 291 -3.34 11.57 -3.29
C THR A 291 -3.95 12.69 -4.13
N SER A 292 -3.42 13.91 -3.99
CA SER A 292 -3.88 15.10 -4.74
C SER A 292 -5.39 15.27 -4.59
N THR A 293 -5.88 15.11 -3.36
CA THR A 293 -7.31 15.05 -3.09
C THR A 293 -7.93 16.44 -3.04
N CYS A 294 -9.19 16.53 -3.45
CA CYS A 294 -9.99 17.71 -3.27
C CYS A 294 -10.49 17.82 -1.83
N PRO A 295 -10.77 19.04 -1.33
CA PRO A 295 -11.48 19.20 -0.06
C PRO A 295 -12.84 18.50 -0.11
N GLY A 296 -13.21 17.83 0.96
CA GLY A 296 -14.52 17.20 1.09
C GLY A 296 -14.60 16.14 2.18
N ARG A 297 -15.82 15.63 2.39
CA ARG A 297 -16.10 14.62 3.42
C ARG A 297 -15.64 13.23 2.95
N VAL A 298 -15.06 12.48 3.87
CA VAL A 298 -14.84 11.04 3.73
C VAL A 298 -15.85 10.32 4.60
N GLU A 299 -16.45 9.26 4.07
CA GLU A 299 -17.41 8.40 4.74
C GLU A 299 -17.02 6.93 4.53
N VAL A 300 -17.15 6.14 5.58
CA VAL A 300 -16.92 4.70 5.55
C VAL A 300 -18.14 4.03 6.16
N THR A 301 -18.63 3.01 5.47
CA THR A 301 -19.72 2.14 5.93
C THR A 301 -19.35 0.69 5.62
N ASP A 302 -19.99 -0.26 6.30
CA ASP A 302 -19.95 -1.66 5.91
C ASP A 302 -21.35 -2.21 5.63
N THR A 303 -21.41 -3.45 5.14
CA THR A 303 -22.65 -4.16 4.83
C THR A 303 -23.50 -4.50 6.04
N ARG A 304 -22.94 -4.41 7.27
CA ARG A 304 -23.70 -4.57 8.50
C ARG A 304 -24.28 -3.22 8.94
N GLY A 305 -23.70 -2.11 8.53
CA GLY A 305 -24.10 -0.74 8.81
C GLY A 305 -23.41 -0.17 10.05
N ASP A 306 -22.19 -0.60 10.37
CA ASP A 306 -21.45 -0.04 11.51
C ASP A 306 -21.00 1.40 11.23
N GLU A 307 -20.91 2.20 12.30
CA GLU A 307 -20.63 3.63 12.19
C GLU A 307 -19.14 3.90 12.34
N PHE A 308 -18.51 4.34 11.25
CA PHE A 308 -17.12 4.79 11.25
C PHE A 308 -17.05 6.30 11.48
N ARG A 309 -16.18 6.70 12.41
CA ARG A 309 -15.89 8.12 12.68
C ARG A 309 -14.43 8.43 12.37
N ILE A 310 -14.18 9.63 11.85
CA ILE A 310 -12.82 10.14 11.66
C ILE A 310 -12.22 10.37 13.05
N VAL A 311 -11.11 9.70 13.33
CA VAL A 311 -10.34 9.82 14.59
C VAL A 311 -8.99 10.51 14.37
N GLY A 312 -8.66 10.88 13.13
CA GLY A 312 -7.60 11.83 12.82
C GLY A 312 -7.48 12.05 11.31
N ASP A 313 -7.03 13.24 10.90
CA ASP A 313 -7.13 13.70 9.51
C ASP A 313 -6.11 14.80 9.21
N GLU A 314 -5.07 14.43 8.47
CA GLU A 314 -3.97 15.32 8.11
C GLU A 314 -3.88 15.47 6.60
N THR A 315 -3.80 16.71 6.13
CA THR A 315 -3.56 17.02 4.71
C THR A 315 -2.30 17.85 4.58
N ASP A 316 -1.35 17.38 3.77
CA ASP A 316 -0.09 18.11 3.54
C ASP A 316 -0.22 19.20 2.46
N SER A 317 0.89 19.92 2.24
CA SER A 317 1.01 21.00 1.26
C SER A 317 0.73 20.57 -0.19
N SER A 318 0.92 19.30 -0.52
CA SER A 318 0.65 18.70 -1.84
C SER A 318 -0.75 18.11 -1.96
N ARG A 319 -1.61 18.30 -0.94
CA ARG A 319 -2.95 17.70 -0.85
C ARG A 319 -2.90 16.18 -0.83
N HIS A 320 -1.87 15.58 -0.25
CA HIS A 320 -1.94 14.20 0.20
C HIS A 320 -2.60 14.19 1.57
N ARG A 321 -3.70 13.43 1.70
CA ARG A 321 -4.51 13.37 2.91
C ARG A 321 -4.39 12.00 3.55
N THR A 322 -3.81 11.93 4.74
CA THR A 322 -3.70 10.73 5.57
C THR A 322 -4.75 10.78 6.66
N MET A 323 -5.53 9.72 6.82
CA MET A 323 -6.65 9.67 7.77
C MET A 323 -6.67 8.37 8.53
N LEU A 324 -7.21 8.44 9.75
CA LEU A 324 -7.68 7.29 10.52
C LEU A 324 -9.18 7.44 10.75
N LEU A 325 -9.94 6.39 10.42
CA LEU A 325 -11.34 6.26 10.79
C LEU A 325 -11.51 5.00 11.64
N ALA A 326 -12.40 5.02 12.62
CA ALA A 326 -12.62 3.88 13.50
C ALA A 326 -14.11 3.60 13.71
N ALA A 327 -14.46 2.31 13.72
CA ALA A 327 -15.72 1.78 14.23
C ALA A 327 -15.42 0.91 15.45
N PHE A 328 -16.25 0.99 16.49
CA PHE A 328 -16.06 0.30 17.75
C PHE A 328 -17.24 -0.61 18.01
N HIS A 329 -17.00 -1.75 18.68
CA HIS A 329 -18.03 -2.74 18.97
C HIS A 329 -18.78 -3.17 17.71
N VAL A 330 -18.01 -3.45 16.64
CA VAL A 330 -18.56 -3.77 15.32
C VAL A 330 -19.37 -5.06 15.37
N ARG A 331 -20.34 -5.17 14.47
CA ARG A 331 -21.02 -6.45 14.24
C ARG A 331 -20.04 -7.40 13.54
N PRO A 332 -20.20 -8.72 13.70
CA PRO A 332 -19.30 -9.66 13.05
C PRO A 332 -19.39 -9.49 11.53
N LEU A 333 -18.22 -9.42 10.89
CA LEU A 333 -18.08 -9.41 9.44
C LEU A 333 -17.57 -10.77 8.97
N THR A 334 -18.12 -11.24 7.85
CA THR A 334 -17.71 -12.47 7.17
C THR A 334 -17.08 -12.14 5.82
N THR A 335 -16.57 -13.14 5.12
CA THR A 335 -16.05 -12.95 3.75
C THR A 335 -17.13 -12.66 2.71
N ALA A 336 -18.42 -12.68 3.09
CA ALA A 336 -19.52 -12.19 2.26
C ALA A 336 -19.76 -10.69 2.42
N ASP A 337 -19.12 -10.04 3.41
CA ASP A 337 -19.30 -8.63 3.74
C ASP A 337 -18.28 -7.74 3.02
N SER A 338 -18.55 -6.44 3.02
CA SER A 338 -17.67 -5.44 2.41
C SER A 338 -17.73 -4.10 3.13
N ILE A 339 -16.68 -3.31 2.94
CA ILE A 339 -16.53 -1.95 3.47
C ILE A 339 -16.54 -0.99 2.28
N HIS A 340 -17.49 -0.05 2.26
CA HIS A 340 -17.58 1.00 1.23
C HIS A 340 -16.96 2.29 1.76
N VAL A 341 -16.07 2.89 0.96
CA VAL A 341 -15.43 4.16 1.28
C VAL A 341 -15.81 5.16 0.21
N VAL A 342 -16.35 6.31 0.62
CA VAL A 342 -16.67 7.45 -0.24
C VAL A 342 -15.78 8.62 0.17
N TYR A 343 -15.19 9.30 -0.79
CA TYR A 343 -14.21 10.37 -0.56
C TYR A 343 -14.30 11.43 -1.67
N PRO A 344 -13.84 12.67 -1.43
CA PRO A 344 -13.73 13.67 -2.49
C PRO A 344 -12.78 13.18 -3.58
N HIS A 345 -12.89 13.75 -4.78
CA HIS A 345 -12.02 13.36 -5.89
C HIS A 345 -10.55 13.30 -5.47
N ALA A 346 -9.90 12.15 -5.68
CA ALA A 346 -8.48 11.95 -5.46
C ALA A 346 -7.90 11.18 -6.64
N SER A 347 -6.64 11.44 -6.97
CA SER A 347 -5.97 10.80 -8.10
C SER A 347 -5.57 9.35 -7.83
N LYS A 348 -5.40 8.98 -6.55
CA LYS A 348 -4.95 7.66 -6.07
C LYS A 348 -5.43 7.46 -4.63
N TYR A 349 -5.49 6.21 -4.20
CA TYR A 349 -5.66 5.86 -2.81
C TYR A 349 -4.79 4.67 -2.39
N ASN A 350 -4.47 4.64 -1.10
CA ASN A 350 -4.01 3.45 -0.37
C ASN A 350 -4.91 3.31 0.86
N VAL A 351 -5.39 2.10 1.14
CA VAL A 351 -6.26 1.84 2.29
C VAL A 351 -5.93 0.51 2.94
N THR A 352 -5.94 0.49 4.27
CA THR A 352 -5.86 -0.74 5.07
C THR A 352 -6.93 -0.69 6.15
N VAL A 353 -7.51 -1.84 6.47
CA VAL A 353 -8.45 -2.01 7.58
C VAL A 353 -7.83 -3.01 8.55
N ASP A 354 -7.55 -2.56 9.76
CA ASP A 354 -6.90 -3.37 10.79
C ASP A 354 -7.89 -3.59 11.96
N GLU A 355 -7.99 -4.84 12.41
CA GLU A 355 -8.88 -5.28 13.50
C GLU A 355 -8.14 -5.25 14.84
N PHE A 356 -8.81 -4.71 15.85
CA PHE A 356 -8.29 -4.62 17.21
C PHE A 356 -9.32 -5.11 18.23
N ARG A 357 -8.91 -5.99 19.13
CA ARG A 357 -9.71 -6.45 20.26
C ARG A 357 -9.52 -5.53 21.46
N GLY A 358 -10.52 -5.46 22.33
CA GLY A 358 -10.39 -4.82 23.65
C GLY A 358 -10.39 -3.30 23.59
N VAL A 359 -10.90 -2.73 22.51
CA VAL A 359 -10.97 -1.30 22.24
C VAL A 359 -12.43 -0.89 22.09
N GLY A 360 -12.90 0.07 22.90
CA GLY A 360 -14.27 0.58 22.86
C GLY A 360 -14.38 2.03 22.44
N GLU A 361 -13.32 2.82 22.53
CA GLU A 361 -13.34 4.22 22.14
C GLU A 361 -11.99 4.77 21.66
N ALA A 362 -12.02 6.01 21.17
CA ALA A 362 -10.83 6.81 20.83
C ALA A 362 -10.86 8.04 21.73
N VAL A 363 -9.75 8.27 22.43
CA VAL A 363 -9.66 9.26 23.50
C VAL A 363 -8.97 10.55 23.04
N GLY A 364 -8.27 10.52 21.91
CA GLY A 364 -7.63 11.69 21.32
C GLY A 364 -6.72 11.33 20.15
N HIS A 365 -6.20 12.35 19.46
CA HIS A 365 -5.33 12.17 18.30
C HIS A 365 -4.24 13.24 18.22
N ALA A 366 -3.22 12.95 17.42
CA ALA A 366 -2.15 13.87 17.08
C ALA A 366 -1.77 13.67 15.61
N GLN A 367 -1.40 14.75 14.94
CA GLN A 367 -1.10 14.74 13.52
C GLN A 367 -0.04 15.77 13.15
N ALA A 368 0.66 15.51 12.04
CA ALA A 368 1.65 16.40 11.46
C ALA A 368 1.97 15.97 10.02
N HIS A 369 2.59 16.86 9.26
CA HIS A 369 3.20 16.55 7.97
C HIS A 369 4.61 17.13 7.87
N GLY A 370 5.36 16.70 6.86
CA GLY A 370 6.69 17.21 6.59
C GLY A 370 7.12 17.01 5.14
N GLU A 371 8.02 17.89 4.71
CA GLU A 371 8.59 17.92 3.37
C GLU A 371 9.67 16.84 3.18
N SER A 372 9.93 16.49 1.92
CA SER A 372 10.97 15.53 1.54
C SER A 372 12.38 15.96 1.98
N GLY A 373 13.29 14.98 2.14
CA GLY A 373 14.70 15.20 2.45
C GLY A 373 15.03 15.42 3.94
N ARG A 374 14.03 15.59 4.81
CA ARG A 374 14.20 15.49 6.26
C ARG A 374 14.08 14.04 6.69
N THR A 375 14.91 13.59 7.63
CA THR A 375 14.98 12.16 7.98
C THR A 375 14.05 11.74 9.09
N ALA A 376 13.55 12.64 9.95
CA ALA A 376 12.69 12.31 11.09
C ALA A 376 11.27 12.85 10.92
N PHE A 377 10.27 12.07 11.34
CA PHE A 377 8.88 12.50 11.46
C PHE A 377 8.40 12.38 12.92
N SER A 378 7.49 13.26 13.32
CA SER A 378 6.86 13.24 14.64
C SER A 378 5.49 13.93 14.61
N THR A 379 4.48 13.36 15.25
CA THR A 379 3.20 14.04 15.52
C THR A 379 3.20 14.86 16.82
N GLY A 380 4.33 14.92 17.53
CA GLY A 380 4.45 15.53 18.86
C GLY A 380 4.30 17.06 18.93
N SER A 381 4.11 17.73 17.79
CA SER A 381 3.67 19.15 17.78
C SER A 381 2.24 19.30 18.33
N SER A 382 1.42 18.26 18.21
CA SER A 382 0.10 18.16 18.85
C SER A 382 0.24 17.40 20.17
N ARG A 383 0.10 18.09 21.30
CA ARG A 383 0.20 17.43 22.61
C ARG A 383 -0.97 16.46 22.81
N LEU A 384 -0.65 15.19 23.02
CA LEU A 384 -1.59 14.14 23.39
C LEU A 384 -1.07 13.44 24.64
N ASP A 385 -1.81 13.54 25.75
CA ASP A 385 -1.48 12.85 26.99
C ASP A 385 -2.22 11.49 27.01
N CYS A 386 -1.49 10.39 27.18
CA CYS A 386 -2.06 9.03 27.22
C CYS A 386 -1.96 8.42 28.62
N ALA A 387 -2.83 7.45 28.89
CA ALA A 387 -2.80 6.63 30.09
C ALA A 387 -2.11 5.27 29.84
N ALA A 388 -1.68 4.62 30.92
CA ALA A 388 -1.21 3.24 30.86
C ALA A 388 -2.30 2.31 30.33
N GLY A 389 -1.95 1.43 29.40
CA GLY A 389 -2.88 0.50 28.74
C GLY A 389 -3.61 1.06 27.53
N ASP A 390 -3.54 2.37 27.25
CA ASP A 390 -4.07 2.91 25.98
C ASP A 390 -3.34 2.26 24.80
N LEU A 391 -4.08 1.95 23.74
CA LEU A 391 -3.54 1.47 22.47
C LEU A 391 -3.38 2.66 21.51
N LEU A 392 -2.16 2.90 21.05
CA LEU A 392 -1.89 3.86 19.99
C LEU A 392 -1.95 3.16 18.65
N VAL A 393 -2.65 3.76 17.70
CA VAL A 393 -2.62 3.36 16.28
C VAL A 393 -2.20 4.56 15.46
N GLY A 394 -1.19 4.38 14.62
CA GLY A 394 -0.62 5.41 13.77
C GLY A 394 -0.61 4.99 12.30
N ALA A 395 -0.77 5.97 11.41
CA ALA A 395 -0.62 5.82 9.98
C ALA A 395 0.25 6.93 9.41
N VAL A 396 1.14 6.57 8.49
CA VAL A 396 2.00 7.50 7.75
C VAL A 396 1.80 7.25 6.26
N GLY A 397 1.22 8.25 5.59
CA GLY A 397 1.19 8.31 4.13
C GLY A 397 2.46 8.99 3.64
N THR A 398 3.15 8.41 2.66
CA THR A 398 4.33 9.01 2.05
C THR A 398 4.33 8.99 0.53
N ASN A 399 5.01 9.97 -0.04
CA ASN A 399 5.28 10.05 -1.47
C ASN A 399 6.76 10.25 -1.75
N THR A 400 7.33 9.40 -2.60
CA THR A 400 8.72 9.47 -3.12
C THR A 400 9.81 9.52 -2.06
N GLY A 401 10.62 8.46 -1.96
CA GLY A 401 11.69 8.36 -0.96
C GLY A 401 11.69 7.00 -0.27
N THR A 402 12.28 6.92 0.91
CA THR A 402 12.30 5.69 1.71
C THR A 402 10.95 5.42 2.37
N ALA A 403 10.65 4.15 2.63
CA ALA A 403 9.52 3.80 3.46
C ALA A 403 9.65 4.41 4.86
N PRO A 404 8.52 4.76 5.53
CA PRO A 404 8.52 5.05 6.95
C PRO A 404 9.12 3.90 7.75
N ALA A 405 10.10 4.18 8.59
CA ALA A 405 10.60 3.30 9.62
C ALA A 405 10.22 3.89 10.98
N PHE A 406 9.29 3.23 11.68
CA PHE A 406 8.85 3.68 13.01
C PHE A 406 9.95 3.49 14.06
N ALA A 407 9.88 4.27 15.13
CA ALA A 407 10.72 4.06 16.30
C ALA A 407 10.47 2.67 16.93
N ALA A 408 11.46 2.13 17.64
CA ALA A 408 11.51 0.71 18.03
C ALA A 408 10.37 0.27 18.96
N GLU A 409 9.74 1.21 19.67
CA GLU A 409 8.59 0.96 20.53
C GLU A 409 7.27 0.68 19.76
N TRP A 410 7.26 0.91 18.45
CA TRP A 410 6.11 0.67 17.58
C TRP A 410 6.22 -0.69 16.90
N THR A 411 5.09 -1.39 16.83
CA THR A 411 4.95 -2.58 15.99
C THR A 411 4.41 -2.17 14.64
N ALA A 412 5.25 -2.21 13.61
CA ALA A 412 4.86 -1.91 12.24
C ALA A 412 3.93 -3.01 11.69
N LEU A 413 2.85 -2.59 11.03
CA LEU A 413 1.94 -3.47 10.29
C LEU A 413 2.39 -3.57 8.82
N PRO A 414 1.89 -4.55 8.05
CA PRO A 414 2.26 -4.71 6.65
C PRO A 414 2.07 -3.41 5.85
N GLU A 415 3.06 -3.05 5.04
CA GLU A 415 3.02 -1.85 4.21
C GLU A 415 2.04 -2.02 3.04
N SER A 416 1.23 -0.99 2.77
CA SER A 416 0.49 -0.85 1.51
C SER A 416 1.28 0.06 0.57
N LYS A 417 1.87 -0.51 -0.48
CA LYS A 417 2.76 0.21 -1.42
C LYS A 417 2.24 0.17 -2.85
N LEU A 418 2.01 1.36 -3.40
CA LEU A 418 1.64 1.56 -4.79
C LEU A 418 2.66 2.47 -5.48
N SER A 419 3.56 1.88 -6.26
CA SER A 419 4.66 2.61 -6.89
C SER A 419 5.54 3.32 -5.83
N SER A 420 5.65 4.64 -5.89
CA SER A 420 6.37 5.48 -4.91
C SER A 420 5.52 5.97 -3.75
N TYR A 421 4.22 5.64 -3.72
CA TYR A 421 3.28 6.01 -2.66
C TYR A 421 3.15 4.85 -1.68
N ARG A 422 3.16 5.16 -0.40
CA ARG A 422 3.10 4.17 0.68
C ARG A 422 2.12 4.64 1.74
N LEU A 423 1.36 3.70 2.28
CA LEU A 423 0.65 3.84 3.53
C LEU A 423 1.19 2.77 4.47
N THR A 424 1.84 3.21 5.55
CA THR A 424 2.37 2.32 6.58
C THR A 424 1.66 2.62 7.90
N SER A 425 1.08 1.58 8.49
CA SER A 425 0.42 1.67 9.80
C SER A 425 1.29 1.00 10.87
N ALA A 426 1.14 1.41 12.12
CA ALA A 426 1.79 0.80 13.28
C ALA A 426 0.92 0.93 14.52
N TYR A 427 1.18 0.10 15.52
CA TYR A 427 0.52 0.20 16.82
C TYR A 427 1.51 0.05 17.99
N ARG A 428 1.09 0.54 19.17
CA ARG A 428 1.85 0.41 20.42
C ARG A 428 0.90 0.47 21.61
N THR A 429 1.11 -0.37 22.62
CA THR A 429 0.44 -0.20 23.93
C THR A 429 1.27 0.73 24.82
N VAL A 430 0.61 1.68 25.48
CA VAL A 430 1.25 2.65 26.37
C VAL A 430 1.59 1.99 27.71
N PRO A 431 2.86 1.92 28.14
CA PRO A 431 3.23 1.22 29.37
C PRO A 431 2.93 2.02 30.65
N ALA A 432 2.93 3.35 30.54
CA ALA A 432 2.72 4.28 31.65
C ALA A 432 2.18 5.61 31.10
N ALA A 433 1.53 6.40 31.96
CA ALA A 433 1.04 7.71 31.54
C ALA A 433 2.19 8.60 31.03
N GLN A 434 2.02 9.17 29.83
CA GLN A 434 3.07 9.92 29.13
C GLN A 434 2.47 10.82 28.03
N SER A 435 3.25 11.78 27.55
CA SER A 435 2.96 12.41 26.27
C SER A 435 3.24 11.41 25.14
N CYS A 436 2.29 11.25 24.24
CA CYS A 436 2.38 10.35 23.10
C CYS A 436 2.67 11.11 21.81
N ALA A 437 3.50 10.50 20.98
CA ALA A 437 3.73 10.92 19.61
C ALA A 437 4.05 9.70 18.76
N LEU A 438 3.63 9.74 17.50
CA LEU A 438 4.06 8.80 16.48
C LEU A 438 5.37 9.33 15.90
N THR A 439 6.43 8.52 16.00
CA THR A 439 7.80 8.92 15.68
C THR A 439 8.47 7.90 14.77
N GLY A 440 9.41 8.37 13.97
CA GLY A 440 10.20 7.51 13.10
C GLY A 440 11.02 8.29 12.10
N THR A 441 11.40 7.60 11.02
CA THR A 441 12.24 8.16 9.96
C THR A 441 11.70 7.85 8.57
N THR A 442 11.89 8.78 7.64
CA THR A 442 11.65 8.62 6.20
C THR A 442 12.42 9.73 5.48
N THR A 443 12.81 9.57 4.23
CA THR A 443 13.29 10.68 3.39
C THR A 443 12.21 11.25 2.49
N ALA A 444 11.01 10.67 2.51
CA ALA A 444 9.89 11.07 1.69
C ALA A 444 9.16 12.29 2.26
N GLN A 445 8.37 12.95 1.41
CA GLN A 445 7.29 13.80 1.91
C GLN A 445 6.28 12.91 2.66
N TRP A 446 5.77 13.38 3.79
CA TRP A 446 4.94 12.56 4.67
C TRP A 446 3.79 13.36 5.31
N GLY A 447 2.68 12.67 5.52
CA GLY A 447 1.59 13.08 6.40
C GLY A 447 1.27 11.96 7.38
N ALA A 448 1.25 12.26 8.67
CA ALA A 448 1.12 11.29 9.74
C ALA A 448 -0.06 11.63 10.67
N VAL A 449 -0.81 10.59 11.04
CA VAL A 449 -1.91 10.66 12.00
C VAL A 449 -1.73 9.55 13.03
N MET A 450 -2.02 9.85 14.29
CA MET A 450 -2.04 8.90 15.39
C MET A 450 -3.30 9.12 16.23
N THR A 451 -3.95 8.04 16.64
CA THR A 451 -5.05 8.06 17.61
C THR A 451 -4.69 7.21 18.82
N ALA A 452 -5.10 7.67 20.01
CA ALA A 452 -5.10 6.86 21.22
C ALA A 452 -6.48 6.22 21.40
N LEU A 453 -6.51 4.93 21.71
CA LEU A 453 -7.68 4.08 21.80
C LEU A 453 -7.75 3.41 23.17
N ARG A 454 -8.97 3.20 23.69
CA ARG A 454 -9.19 2.65 25.03
C ARG A 454 -10.30 1.62 25.05
#